data_AF-A0A0C2CXG4-F1
#
_entry.id   AF-A0A0C2CXG4-F1
#
_cell.length_a   1.000
_cell.length_b   1.000
_cell.length_c   1.000
_cell.angle_alpha   90.00
_cell.angle_beta   90.00
_cell.angle_gamma   90.00
#
_symmetry.space_group_name_H-M   'P 1'
#
loop_
_entity.id
_entity.type
_entity.pdbx_description
1 polymer ?
#
loop_
_entity_poly.entity_id
_entity_poly.type
_entity_poly.pdbx_seq_one_letter_code
_entity_poly.pdbx_strand_id
1 'polypeptide(L)'
;MDVSVVIPVKNGMPYIEECLEALLKQEFTGHWEICIYDDASTDCTVPCVESFLPRFRSRGVDLRLKQMLQSGGVGFAKNRAVEMSSGQFICFCDADDVSEPSRLQEQFALAVSQQNPLVFNSLNKFVFTGL
;
A
#
# COMPACT_ATOMS: atom_id res chain seq x y z
N MET A 1 5.53 -9.51 11.73
CA MET A 1 4.73 -9.07 10.57
C MET A 1 5.05 -10.00 9.42
N ASP A 2 4.05 -10.52 8.73
CA ASP A 2 4.22 -11.44 7.61
C ASP A 2 4.42 -10.65 6.30
N VAL A 3 3.59 -9.63 6.07
CA VAL A 3 3.63 -8.78 4.88
C VAL A 3 3.63 -7.30 5.24
N SER A 4 4.46 -6.50 4.59
CA SER A 4 4.35 -5.04 4.59
C SER A 4 3.93 -4.56 3.21
N VAL A 5 2.80 -3.87 3.14
CA VAL A 5 2.36 -3.17 1.94
C VAL A 5 3.07 -1.82 1.88
N VAL A 6 3.83 -1.59 0.81
CA VAL A 6 4.65 -0.38 0.62
C VAL A 6 4.03 0.50 -0.44
N ILE A 7 3.67 1.73 -0.06
CA ILE A 7 2.99 2.71 -0.91
C ILE A 7 3.77 4.03 -0.92
N PRO A 8 4.58 4.31 -1.97
CA PRO A 8 5.05 5.66 -2.22
C PRO A 8 3.90 6.50 -2.79
N VAL A 9 3.76 7.75 -2.38
CA VAL A 9 2.69 8.61 -2.90
C VAL A 9 3.17 10.06 -3.09
N LYS A 10 2.68 10.69 -4.17
CA LYS A 10 2.76 12.13 -4.39
C LYS A 10 1.51 12.56 -5.15
N ASN A 11 0.73 13.47 -4.58
CA ASN A 11 -0.55 13.90 -5.11
C ASN A 11 -1.44 12.71 -5.51
N GLY A 12 -1.71 11.82 -4.56
CA GLY A 12 -2.48 10.59 -4.77
C GLY A 12 -3.98 10.81 -4.92
N MET A 13 -4.51 12.02 -4.74
CA MET A 13 -5.93 12.26 -4.96
C MET A 13 -6.30 12.20 -6.45
N PRO A 14 -7.50 11.69 -6.80
CA PRO A 14 -8.51 11.12 -5.91
C PRO A 14 -8.29 9.63 -5.58
N TYR A 15 -7.29 8.97 -6.19
CA TYR A 15 -7.20 7.50 -6.25
C TYR A 15 -6.76 6.84 -4.94
N ILE A 16 -5.99 7.53 -4.10
CA ILE A 16 -5.50 6.97 -2.83
C ILE A 16 -6.64 6.56 -1.89
N GLU A 17 -7.79 7.24 -1.96
CA GLU A 17 -8.98 6.85 -1.19
C GLU A 17 -9.46 5.45 -1.60
N GLU A 18 -9.61 5.20 -2.91
CA GLU A 18 -10.04 3.90 -3.42
C GLU A 18 -8.99 2.81 -3.17
N CYS A 19 -7.71 3.14 -3.29
CA CYS A 19 -6.60 2.25 -2.94
C CYS A 19 -6.70 1.77 -1.48
N LEU A 20 -6.89 2.69 -0.54
CA LEU A 20 -7.02 2.37 0.89
C LEU A 20 -8.32 1.62 1.20
N GLU A 21 -9.43 1.94 0.53
CA GLU A 21 -10.67 1.17 0.62
C GLU A 21 -10.49 -0.28 0.17
N ALA A 22 -9.74 -0.50 -0.91
CA ALA A 22 -9.41 -1.84 -1.40
C ALA A 22 -8.52 -2.61 -0.41
N LEU A 23 -7.56 -1.93 0.24
CA LEU A 23 -6.71 -2.53 1.25
C LEU A 23 -7.48 -2.90 2.53
N LEU A 24 -8.48 -2.12 2.96
CA LEU A 24 -9.33 -2.48 4.09
C LEU A 24 -10.11 -3.79 3.87
N LYS A 25 -10.42 -4.10 2.61
CA LYS A 25 -11.15 -5.30 2.18
C LYS A 25 -10.27 -6.54 2.04
N GLN A 26 -8.95 -6.45 2.26
CA GLN A 26 -8.08 -7.63 2.16
C GLN A 26 -8.52 -8.74 3.13
N GLU A 27 -8.63 -9.95 2.60
CA GLU A 27 -9.01 -11.18 3.30
C GLU A 27 -7.76 -11.96 3.74
N PHE A 28 -6.76 -11.23 4.27
CA PHE A 28 -5.52 -11.83 4.75
C PHE A 28 -5.65 -12.27 6.21
N THR A 29 -5.27 -13.52 6.48
CA THR A 29 -5.34 -14.10 7.84
C THR A 29 -4.07 -13.90 8.66
N GLY A 30 -2.96 -13.52 8.02
CA GLY A 30 -1.69 -13.22 8.70
C GLY A 30 -1.61 -11.78 9.24
N HIS A 31 -0.49 -11.48 9.89
CA HIS A 31 -0.18 -10.15 10.37
C HIS A 31 0.42 -9.30 9.26
N TRP A 32 -0.14 -8.11 9.04
CA TRP A 32 0.36 -7.21 8.01
C TRP A 32 0.26 -5.75 8.44
N GLU A 33 1.02 -4.91 7.75
CA GLU A 33 1.06 -3.47 7.97
C GLU A 33 1.12 -2.72 6.64
N ILE A 34 0.83 -1.43 6.69
CA ILE A 34 0.89 -0.52 5.55
C ILE A 34 1.92 0.57 5.87
N CYS A 35 2.90 0.72 5.00
CA CYS A 35 3.94 1.74 5.09
C CYS A 35 3.79 2.72 3.92
N ILE A 36 3.28 3.91 4.23
CA ILE A 36 3.06 4.99 3.27
C ILE A 36 4.13 6.06 3.47
N TYR A 37 4.78 6.45 2.38
CA TYR A 37 5.71 7.58 2.37
C TYR A 37 5.29 8.61 1.33
N ASP A 38 4.90 9.78 1.82
CA ASP A 38 4.48 10.93 1.02
C ASP A 38 5.69 11.78 0.57
N ASP A 39 5.80 11.97 -0.74
CA ASP A 39 6.89 12.67 -1.43
C ASP A 39 6.57 14.15 -1.66
N ALA A 40 6.16 14.83 -0.58
CA ALA A 40 5.78 16.24 -0.57
C ALA A 40 4.55 16.52 -1.45
N SER A 41 3.44 15.84 -1.16
CA SER A 41 2.15 16.15 -1.77
C SER A 41 1.70 17.57 -1.43
N THR A 42 1.03 18.20 -2.39
CA THR A 42 0.45 19.56 -2.28
C THR A 42 -1.07 19.56 -2.28
N ASP A 43 -1.69 18.39 -2.39
CA ASP A 43 -3.12 18.17 -2.36
C ASP A 43 -3.58 17.58 -1.02
N CYS A 44 -4.82 17.07 -0.98
CA CYS A 44 -5.39 16.47 0.23
C CYS A 44 -4.96 15.02 0.49
N THR A 45 -3.90 14.50 -0.15
CA THR A 45 -3.44 13.12 0.03
C THR A 45 -3.16 12.78 1.49
N VAL A 46 -2.34 13.59 2.19
CA VAL A 46 -1.97 13.33 3.58
C VAL A 46 -3.20 13.35 4.51
N PRO A 47 -4.06 14.39 4.50
CA PRO A 47 -5.31 14.38 5.27
C PRO A 47 -6.22 13.18 4.95
N CYS A 48 -6.30 12.77 3.67
CA CYS A 48 -7.06 11.59 3.27
C CYS A 48 -6.50 10.35 3.97
N VAL A 49 -5.20 10.06 3.85
CA VAL A 49 -4.55 8.91 4.49
C VAL A 49 -4.74 8.93 6.02
N GLU A 50 -4.58 10.10 6.67
CA GLU A 50 -4.76 10.23 8.11
C GLU A 50 -6.17 9.85 8.57
N SER A 51 -7.20 10.14 7.76
CA SER A 51 -8.58 9.78 8.06
C SER A 51 -8.83 8.26 8.07
N PHE A 52 -7.98 7.46 7.42
CA PHE A 52 -8.06 6.00 7.40
C PHE A 52 -7.36 5.33 8.59
N LEU A 53 -6.50 6.04 9.33
CA LEU A 53 -5.76 5.49 10.48
C LEU A 53 -6.67 4.75 11.49
N PRO A 54 -7.82 5.30 11.93
CA PRO A 54 -8.69 4.60 12.88
C PRO A 54 -9.32 3.32 12.31
N ARG A 55 -9.58 3.29 11.00
CA ARG A 55 -10.23 2.17 10.30
C ARG A 55 -9.28 0.98 10.14
N PHE A 56 -8.01 1.25 9.82
CA PHE A 56 -6.99 0.19 9.81
C PHE A 56 -6.70 -0.32 11.22
N ARG A 57 -6.63 0.58 12.21
CA ARG A 57 -6.47 0.19 13.61
C ARG A 57 -7.58 -0.73 14.09
N SER A 58 -8.84 -0.46 13.75
CA SER A 58 -9.97 -1.33 14.13
C SER A 58 -9.94 -2.70 13.43
N ARG A 59 -9.30 -2.79 12.26
CA ARG A 59 -8.98 -4.05 11.57
C ARG A 59 -7.73 -4.75 12.10
N GLY A 60 -7.03 -4.18 13.08
CA GLY A 60 -5.78 -4.72 13.62
C GLY A 60 -4.58 -4.58 12.68
N VAL A 61 -4.65 -3.65 11.72
CA VAL A 61 -3.59 -3.36 10.75
C VAL A 61 -2.90 -2.05 11.13
N ASP A 62 -1.58 -2.08 11.27
CA ASP A 62 -0.78 -0.86 11.53
C ASP A 62 -0.58 -0.10 10.22
N LEU A 63 -1.12 1.12 10.13
CA LEU A 63 -0.85 2.04 9.02
C LEU A 63 0.12 3.12 9.51
N ARG A 64 1.29 3.18 8.87
CA ARG A 64 2.33 4.17 9.13
C ARG A 64 2.39 5.15 7.98
N LEU A 65 2.30 6.43 8.29
CA LEU A 65 2.48 7.53 7.34
C LEU A 65 3.70 8.36 7.75
N LYS A 66 4.59 8.63 6.81
CA LYS A 66 5.57 9.72 6.91
C LYS A 66 5.47 10.59 5.67
N GLN A 67 5.85 11.85 5.81
CA GLN A 67 5.90 12.82 4.73
C GLN A 67 7.22 13.58 4.77
N MET A 68 7.61 14.13 3.62
CA MET A 68 8.76 15.03 3.52
C MET A 68 8.37 16.40 2.97
N LEU A 69 9.20 17.41 3.21
CA LEU A 69 8.92 18.79 2.81
C LEU A 69 9.33 19.10 1.36
N GLN A 70 10.22 18.30 0.78
CA GLN A 70 10.72 18.48 -0.58
C GLN A 70 10.79 17.14 -1.29
N SER A 71 10.20 17.04 -2.48
CA SER A 71 10.15 15.79 -3.24
C SER A 71 11.55 15.27 -3.60
N GLY A 72 11.80 14.00 -3.29
CA GLY A 72 12.95 13.21 -3.73
C GLY A 72 12.63 12.23 -4.86
N GLY A 73 11.35 12.15 -5.27
CA GLY A 73 10.86 11.29 -6.33
C GLY A 73 10.38 9.91 -5.84
N VAL A 74 9.65 9.20 -6.71
CA VAL A 74 9.00 7.91 -6.37
C VAL A 74 9.98 6.85 -5.85
N GLY A 75 11.19 6.78 -6.40
CA GLY A 75 12.21 5.83 -5.94
C GLY A 75 12.71 6.13 -4.53
N PHE A 76 12.89 7.42 -4.20
CA PHE A 76 13.25 7.84 -2.85
C PHE A 76 12.14 7.49 -1.87
N ALA A 77 10.90 7.88 -2.17
CA ALA A 77 9.74 7.58 -1.33
C ALA A 77 9.54 6.07 -1.13
N LYS A 78 9.69 5.27 -2.19
CA LYS A 78 9.58 3.81 -2.12
C LYS A 78 10.64 3.22 -1.19
N ASN A 79 11.90 3.64 -1.32
CA ASN A 79 12.97 3.17 -0.43
C ASN A 79 12.71 3.56 1.03
N ARG A 80 12.22 4.77 1.30
CA ARG A 80 11.89 5.19 2.67
C ARG A 80 10.72 4.42 3.26
N ALA A 81 9.71 4.12 2.46
CA ALA A 81 8.60 3.26 2.88
C ALA A 81 9.07 1.83 3.19
N VAL A 82 10.01 1.28 2.39
CA VAL A 82 10.67 -0.01 2.68
C VAL A 82 11.46 0.05 3.97
N GLU A 83 12.25 1.10 4.22
CA GLU A 83 13.02 1.27 5.47
C GLU A 83 12.12 1.31 6.73
N MET A 84 10.86 1.73 6.59
CA MET A 84 9.88 1.75 7.68
C MET A 84 9.15 0.43 7.90
N SER A 85 9.29 -0.51 6.97
CA SER A 85 8.61 -1.80 6.97
C SER A 85 9.31 -2.85 7.83
N SER A 86 8.55 -3.83 8.34
CA SER A 86 9.01 -4.88 9.24
C SER A 86 8.53 -6.28 8.85
N GLY A 87 7.80 -6.40 7.74
CA GLY A 87 7.27 -7.64 7.20
C GLY A 87 8.36 -8.52 6.61
N GLN A 88 8.15 -9.83 6.69
CA GLN A 88 9.03 -10.81 6.02
C GLN A 88 8.98 -10.64 4.49
N PHE A 89 7.80 -10.30 3.96
CA PHE A 89 7.60 -10.00 2.54
C PHE A 89 7.21 -8.54 2.34
N ILE A 90 7.71 -7.96 1.27
CA ILE A 90 7.31 -6.62 0.81
C ILE A 90 6.33 -6.79 -0.35
N CYS A 91 5.16 -6.19 -0.23
CA CYS A 91 4.18 -6.08 -1.31
C CYS A 91 4.13 -4.63 -1.78
N PHE A 92 4.66 -4.35 -2.96
CA PHE A 92 4.52 -3.02 -3.56
C PHE A 92 3.09 -2.79 -4.03
N CYS A 93 2.55 -1.62 -3.72
CA CYS A 93 1.25 -1.16 -4.18
C CYS A 93 1.37 0.31 -4.54
N ASP A 94 1.02 0.67 -5.76
CA ASP A 94 1.01 2.08 -6.15
C ASP A 94 -0.28 2.73 -5.61
N ALA A 95 -0.23 4.05 -5.38
CA ALA A 95 -1.30 4.80 -4.71
C ALA A 95 -2.60 4.92 -5.53
N ASP A 96 -2.54 4.53 -6.80
CA ASP A 96 -3.63 4.52 -7.78
C ASP A 96 -4.11 3.11 -8.16
N ASP A 97 -3.60 2.07 -7.47
CA ASP A 97 -4.03 0.69 -7.68
C ASP A 97 -5.19 0.29 -6.75
N VAL A 98 -6.14 -0.47 -7.30
CA VAL A 98 -7.20 -1.16 -6.56
C VAL A 98 -6.86 -2.64 -6.46
N SER A 99 -6.66 -3.14 -5.25
CA SER A 99 -6.31 -4.55 -5.00
C SER A 99 -7.55 -5.42 -4.81
N GLU A 100 -7.58 -6.57 -5.48
CA GLU A 100 -8.59 -7.62 -5.22
C GLU A 100 -8.52 -8.11 -3.77
N PRO A 101 -9.66 -8.41 -3.10
CA PRO A 101 -9.69 -8.79 -1.68
C PRO A 101 -8.78 -9.96 -1.29
N SER A 102 -8.59 -10.94 -2.18
CA SER A 102 -7.78 -12.14 -1.90
C SER A 102 -6.28 -11.95 -2.17
N ARG A 103 -5.86 -10.83 -2.76
CA ARG A 103 -4.50 -10.61 -3.28
C ARG A 103 -3.41 -10.98 -2.28
N LEU A 104 -3.44 -10.41 -1.07
CA LEU A 104 -2.38 -10.65 -0.08
C LEU A 104 -2.32 -12.12 0.36
N GLN A 105 -3.48 -12.76 0.54
CA GLN A 105 -3.57 -14.15 0.97
C GLN A 105 -3.02 -15.12 -0.07
N GLU A 106 -3.37 -14.92 -1.35
CA GLU A 106 -2.89 -15.74 -2.45
C GLU A 106 -1.38 -15.57 -2.68
N GLN A 107 -0.91 -14.31 -2.71
CA GLN A 107 0.51 -14.02 -2.91
C GLN A 107 1.38 -14.60 -1.80
N PHE A 108 0.95 -14.42 -0.54
CA PHE A 108 1.68 -14.95 0.61
C PHE A 108 1.73 -16.48 0.59
N ALA A 109 0.61 -17.15 0.31
CA ALA A 109 0.55 -18.61 0.23
C ALA A 109 1.48 -19.16 -0.87
N LEU A 110 1.54 -18.50 -2.02
CA LEU A 110 2.46 -18.86 -3.10
C LEU A 110 3.94 -18.66 -2.70
N ALA A 111 4.27 -17.51 -2.11
CA ALA A 111 5.62 -17.20 -1.68
C ALA A 111 6.16 -18.23 -0.67
N VAL A 112 5.34 -18.60 0.32
CA VAL A 112 5.71 -19.58 1.36
C VAL A 112 5.78 -20.99 0.80
N SER A 113 4.79 -21.44 0.02
CA SER A 113 4.73 -22.82 -0.47
C SER A 113 5.84 -23.17 -1.47
N GLN A 114 6.27 -22.21 -2.29
CA GLN A 114 7.27 -22.43 -3.32
C GLN A 114 8.69 -22.06 -2.88
N GLN A 115 8.87 -21.57 -1.64
CA GLN A 115 10.10 -20.90 -1.18
C GLN A 115 10.58 -19.84 -2.18
N ASN A 116 9.63 -19.18 -2.84
CA ASN A 116 9.93 -18.29 -3.94
C ASN A 116 10.16 -16.88 -3.39
N PRO A 117 11.34 -16.27 -3.63
CA PRO A 117 11.61 -14.92 -3.17
C PRO A 117 10.78 -13.85 -3.89
N LEU A 118 10.12 -14.18 -5.01
CA LEU A 118 9.39 -13.22 -5.85
C LEU A 118 8.07 -13.82 -6.39
N VAL A 119 6.96 -13.15 -6.10
CA VAL A 119 5.62 -13.48 -6.63
C VAL A 119 5.13 -12.32 -7.49
N PHE A 120 4.66 -12.63 -8.70
CA PHE A 120 4.07 -11.67 -9.64
C PHE A 120 2.59 -11.98 -9.86
N ASN A 121 1.78 -10.93 -10.05
CA ASN A 121 0.36 -11.07 -10.38
C ASN A 121 0.09 -10.54 -11.79
N SER A 122 -0.98 -11.03 -12.41
CA SER A 122 -1.56 -10.39 -13.59
C SER A 122 -2.17 -9.05 -13.21
N LEU A 123 -1.88 -8.01 -13.99
CA LEU A 123 -2.47 -6.68 -13.83
C LEU A 123 -3.65 -6.53 -14.78
N ASN A 124 -4.81 -6.16 -14.25
CA ASN A 124 -5.94 -5.71 -15.06
C ASN A 124 -5.89 -4.19 -15.16
N LYS A 125 -5.71 -3.67 -16.37
CA LYS A 125 -5.74 -2.23 -16.61
C LYS A 125 -7.19 -1.78 -16.78
N PHE A 126 -7.72 -1.10 -15.79
CA PHE A 126 -8.97 -0.36 -15.92
C PHE A 126 -8.66 1.05 -16.41
N VAL A 127 -9.23 1.43 -17.55
CA VAL A 127 -9.19 2.82 -18.03
C VAL A 127 -10.54 3.44 -17.68
N PHE A 128 -10.56 4.28 -16.66
CA PHE A 128 -11.75 5.09 -16.38
C PHE A 128 -11.88 6.16 -17.47
N THR A 129 -12.72 5.88 -18.47
CA THR A 129 -13.16 6.91 -19.42
C THR A 129 -14.28 7.73 -18.77
N GLY A 130 -13.90 8.74 -17.99
CA GLY A 130 -14.84 9.61 -17.27
C GLY A 130 -14.57 11.09 -17.54
N LEU A 131 -15.22 11.59 -18.61
CA LEU A 131 -15.37 12.98 -19.12
C LEU A 131 -14.12 13.70 -19.65
#